data_AF-A0A7D5HWD3-F1
#
_entry.id   AF-A0A7D5HWD3-F1
#
_cell.length_a   1.000
_cell.length_b   1.000
_cell.length_c   1.000
_cell.angle_alpha   90.00
_cell.angle_beta   90.00
_cell.angle_gamma   90.00
#
_symmetry.space_group_name_H-M   'P 1'
#
loop_
_entity.id
_entity.type
_entity.pdbx_description
1 polymer ?
#
loop_
_entity_poly.entity_id
_entity_poly.type
_entity_poly.pdbx_seq_one_letter_code
_entity_poly.pdbx_strand_id
1 'polypeptide(L)'
;MRRRWLLIALAVVALAAGAGCLGSGTVSDQQLAQNATYDWNATEEANASVVVNATGGSYQAVLNVTGSNETELRFSQSSTFTGDQPVPIAAVQFRHPNGTVVNASAIDVSEGRDAVTVTLPGENGTFAYTAPMGSRSLGVPVVLSGASHEVVLPEGMRANLPVFGQVSPSGYERTVVDDRTHLHWSSVEANQLSVRYYLERDVYLFAGLVALAALVAVGGVVYFRLQIRRLEREREESGLDVNE
;
A
#
# COMPACT_ATOMS: atom_id res chain seq x y z
N MET A 1 35.84 -33.59 23.45
CA MET A 1 35.43 -32.67 22.37
C MET A 1 34.18 -33.13 21.62
N ARG A 2 34.06 -34.40 21.18
CA ARG A 2 32.94 -34.93 20.37
C ARG A 2 31.52 -34.73 20.95
N ARG A 3 31.35 -34.80 22.28
CA ARG A 3 30.05 -34.62 22.96
C ARG A 3 29.50 -33.19 22.92
N ARG A 4 30.38 -32.18 22.87
CA ARG A 4 29.98 -30.77 22.76
C ARG A 4 29.47 -30.44 21.35
N TRP A 5 30.10 -31.03 20.33
CA TRP A 5 29.66 -30.90 18.94
C TRP A 5 28.31 -31.56 18.68
N LEU A 6 28.04 -32.71 19.30
CA LEU A 6 26.74 -33.38 19.19
C LEU A 6 25.59 -32.55 19.80
N LEU A 7 25.84 -31.88 20.92
CA LEU A 7 24.84 -31.01 21.56
C LEU A 7 24.57 -29.74 20.74
N ILE A 8 25.60 -29.17 20.12
CA ILE A 8 25.44 -28.02 19.21
C ILE A 8 24.66 -28.44 17.96
N ALA A 9 24.96 -29.59 17.36
CA ALA A 9 24.22 -30.11 16.22
C ALA A 9 22.73 -30.34 16.56
N LEU A 10 22.45 -30.92 17.73
CA LEU A 10 21.08 -31.13 18.20
C LEU A 10 20.34 -29.80 18.43
N ALA A 11 21.02 -28.81 19.00
CA ALA A 11 20.45 -27.47 19.20
C ALA A 11 20.18 -26.75 17.88
N VAL A 12 21.06 -26.86 16.89
CA VAL A 12 20.84 -26.29 15.55
C VAL A 12 19.67 -26.98 14.84
N VAL A 13 19.53 -28.31 14.97
CA VAL A 13 18.38 -29.04 14.42
C VAL A 13 17.08 -28.66 15.13
N ALA A 14 17.09 -28.51 16.45
CA ALA A 14 15.92 -28.06 17.22
C ALA A 14 15.53 -26.61 16.88
N LEU A 15 16.52 -25.74 16.64
CA LEU A 15 16.29 -24.35 16.26
C LEU A 15 15.84 -24.24 14.80
N ALA A 16 16.30 -25.11 13.91
CA ALA A 16 15.80 -25.24 12.54
C ALA A 16 14.38 -25.85 12.49
N ALA A 17 14.02 -26.71 13.44
CA ALA A 17 12.66 -27.24 13.57
C ALA A 17 11.70 -26.23 14.23
N GLY A 18 12.20 -25.35 15.10
CA GLY A 18 11.43 -24.28 15.74
C GLY A 18 11.33 -23.00 14.89
N ALA A 19 12.30 -22.75 14.00
CA ALA A 19 12.17 -21.78 12.93
C ALA A 19 11.23 -22.41 11.89
N GLY A 20 9.93 -22.17 12.02
CA GLY A 20 8.90 -22.59 11.07
C GLY A 20 9.08 -21.97 9.68
N CYS A 21 10.17 -22.31 8.99
CA CYS A 21 10.48 -21.94 7.62
C CYS A 21 9.98 -23.03 6.64
N LEU A 22 8.93 -23.75 7.04
CA LEU A 22 8.18 -24.70 6.21
C LEU A 22 6.85 -24.09 5.72
N GLY A 23 6.80 -22.77 5.56
CA GLY A 23 5.77 -22.11 4.76
C GLY A 23 6.21 -22.06 3.31
N SER A 24 6.09 -23.17 2.58
CA SER A 24 6.02 -23.07 1.13
C SER A 24 4.81 -22.19 0.82
N GLY A 25 5.05 -20.99 0.29
CA GLY A 25 4.03 -20.03 -0.11
C GLY A 25 3.16 -20.64 -1.19
N THR A 26 2.14 -21.36 -0.75
CA THR A 26 1.05 -21.86 -1.56
C THR A 26 -0.21 -21.31 -0.93
N VAL A 27 -1.00 -20.56 -1.70
CA VAL A 27 -2.35 -20.13 -1.38
C VAL A 27 -3.13 -21.36 -0.96
N SER A 28 -3.45 -21.45 0.33
CA SER A 28 -4.12 -22.63 0.89
C SER A 28 -5.63 -22.54 0.66
N ASP A 29 -6.29 -23.68 0.48
CA ASP A 29 -7.76 -23.76 0.39
C ASP A 29 -8.43 -23.09 1.59
N GLN A 30 -7.83 -23.20 2.78
CA GLN A 30 -8.32 -22.54 3.99
C GLN A 30 -8.24 -21.01 3.89
N GLN A 31 -7.19 -20.47 3.27
CA GLN A 31 -7.05 -19.03 3.03
C GLN A 31 -8.06 -18.53 1.99
N LEU A 32 -8.28 -19.32 0.93
CA LEU A 32 -9.27 -19.01 -0.11
C LEU A 32 -10.70 -19.05 0.44
N ALA A 33 -11.01 -20.00 1.33
CA ALA A 33 -12.32 -20.18 1.94
C ALA A 33 -12.60 -19.28 3.16
N GLN A 34 -11.73 -18.31 3.46
CA GLN A 34 -11.97 -17.35 4.54
C GLN A 34 -13.26 -16.56 4.30
N ASN A 35 -13.98 -16.28 5.39
CA ASN A 35 -15.20 -15.50 5.32
C ASN A 35 -14.85 -14.01 5.16
N ALA A 36 -15.34 -13.39 4.09
CA ALA A 36 -15.26 -11.96 3.85
C ALA A 36 -16.60 -11.46 3.29
N THR A 37 -16.92 -10.21 3.58
CA THR A 37 -18.06 -9.52 2.97
C THR A 37 -17.52 -8.49 1.99
N TYR A 38 -18.05 -8.51 0.78
CA TYR A 38 -17.66 -7.61 -0.31
C TYR A 38 -18.84 -6.73 -0.70
N ASP A 39 -18.51 -5.50 -1.08
CA ASP A 39 -19.46 -4.61 -1.73
C ASP A 39 -19.50 -4.90 -3.22
N TRP A 40 -20.48 -5.71 -3.61
CA TRP A 40 -20.62 -6.16 -4.98
C TRP A 40 -21.13 -5.09 -5.95
N ASN A 41 -21.66 -3.98 -5.44
CA ASN A 41 -22.18 -2.88 -6.27
C ASN A 41 -21.15 -1.75 -6.41
N ALA A 42 -20.03 -1.83 -5.70
CA ALA A 42 -18.98 -0.83 -5.74
C ALA A 42 -18.53 -0.48 -7.17
N THR A 43 -18.42 -1.46 -8.07
CA THR A 43 -18.03 -1.24 -9.47
C THR A 43 -19.06 -0.42 -10.26
N GLU A 44 -20.35 -0.62 -9.99
CA GLU A 44 -21.43 0.16 -10.61
C GLU A 44 -21.50 1.57 -10.03
N GLU A 45 -21.38 1.71 -8.71
CA GLU A 45 -21.41 3.00 -8.01
C GLU A 45 -20.20 3.89 -8.38
N ALA A 46 -19.02 3.28 -8.50
CA ALA A 46 -17.78 3.92 -8.91
C ALA A 46 -17.69 4.19 -10.43
N ASN A 47 -18.60 3.61 -11.22
CA ASN A 47 -18.47 3.55 -12.68
C ASN A 47 -17.08 3.03 -13.12
N ALA A 48 -16.58 2.00 -12.43
CA ALA A 48 -15.24 1.42 -12.60
C ALA A 48 -15.33 -0.10 -12.78
N SER A 49 -14.52 -0.67 -13.67
CA SER A 49 -14.48 -2.14 -13.84
C SER A 49 -13.84 -2.83 -12.65
N VAL A 50 -12.89 -2.18 -11.99
CA VAL A 50 -12.19 -2.70 -10.81
C VAL A 50 -12.24 -1.68 -9.70
N VAL A 51 -12.70 -2.09 -8.51
CA VAL A 51 -12.69 -1.25 -7.30
C VAL A 51 -11.87 -1.92 -6.22
N VAL A 52 -10.93 -1.17 -5.65
CA VAL A 52 -10.05 -1.61 -4.57
C VAL A 52 -10.30 -0.76 -3.33
N ASN A 53 -10.78 -1.39 -2.28
CA ASN A 53 -11.03 -0.77 -0.98
C ASN A 53 -9.94 -1.17 0.01
N ALA A 54 -9.03 -0.25 0.33
CA ALA A 54 -7.92 -0.49 1.25
C ALA A 54 -8.33 -0.26 2.70
N THR A 55 -8.11 -1.26 3.55
CA THR A 55 -8.45 -1.28 4.97
C THR A 55 -7.21 -1.66 5.79
N GLY A 56 -6.70 -0.76 6.63
CA GLY A 56 -5.37 -0.87 7.29
C GLY A 56 -4.79 -2.28 7.48
N GLY A 57 -3.96 -2.73 6.52
CA GLY A 57 -3.26 -4.03 6.52
C GLY A 57 -3.64 -4.96 5.37
N SER A 58 -4.84 -4.85 4.82
CA SER A 58 -5.28 -5.58 3.62
C SER A 58 -6.15 -4.70 2.72
N TYR A 59 -6.39 -5.13 1.50
CA TYR A 59 -7.39 -4.51 0.63
C TYR A 59 -8.36 -5.57 0.13
N GLN A 60 -9.59 -5.13 -0.10
CA GLN A 60 -10.62 -5.90 -0.76
C GLN A 60 -10.75 -5.37 -2.19
N ALA A 61 -10.74 -6.26 -3.17
CA ALA A 61 -10.88 -5.89 -4.57
C ALA A 61 -12.11 -6.59 -5.16
N VAL A 62 -12.86 -5.84 -5.97
CA VAL A 62 -14.07 -6.29 -6.67
C VAL A 62 -13.90 -5.96 -8.15
N LEU A 63 -13.97 -6.98 -8.99
CA LEU A 63 -13.68 -6.93 -10.42
C LEU A 63 -14.91 -7.34 -11.19
N ASN A 64 -15.41 -6.48 -12.06
CA ASN A 64 -16.46 -6.82 -13.01
C ASN A 64 -15.81 -7.40 -14.28
N VAL A 65 -16.03 -8.69 -14.53
CA VAL A 65 -15.52 -9.40 -15.72
C VAL A 65 -16.58 -9.50 -16.83
N THR A 66 -17.74 -8.87 -16.64
CA THR A 66 -18.80 -8.91 -17.64
C THR A 66 -18.35 -8.21 -18.92
N GLY A 67 -18.34 -8.95 -20.03
CA GLY A 67 -17.94 -8.41 -21.34
C GLY A 67 -16.43 -8.33 -21.61
N SER A 68 -15.57 -8.75 -20.68
CA SER A 68 -14.11 -8.85 -20.93
C SER A 68 -13.73 -10.12 -21.69
N ASN A 69 -14.59 -11.14 -21.73
CA ASN A 69 -14.29 -12.50 -22.23
C ASN A 69 -13.09 -13.17 -21.53
N GLU A 70 -12.69 -12.66 -20.37
CA GLU A 70 -11.59 -13.20 -19.57
C GLU A 70 -12.13 -14.23 -18.58
N THR A 71 -11.81 -15.51 -18.80
CA THR A 71 -12.12 -16.60 -17.86
C THR A 71 -10.96 -16.92 -16.93
N GLU A 72 -9.76 -16.43 -17.22
CA GLU A 72 -8.55 -16.65 -16.47
C GLU A 72 -7.96 -15.31 -16.02
N LEU A 73 -7.78 -15.14 -14.71
CA LEU A 73 -7.26 -13.93 -14.10
C LEU A 73 -5.86 -14.19 -13.55
N ARG A 74 -4.87 -13.41 -13.99
CA ARG A 74 -3.48 -13.55 -13.57
C ARG A 74 -3.08 -12.44 -12.60
N PHE A 75 -2.76 -12.82 -11.37
CA PHE A 75 -2.33 -11.92 -10.30
C PHE A 75 -0.81 -11.99 -10.12
N SER A 76 -0.13 -10.98 -10.68
CA SER A 76 1.33 -10.84 -10.62
C SER A 76 1.70 -9.43 -10.16
N GLN A 77 2.72 -9.32 -9.31
CA GLN A 77 3.32 -8.05 -8.93
C GLN A 77 4.80 -8.04 -9.34
N SER A 78 5.24 -6.96 -9.98
CA SER A 78 6.62 -6.84 -10.42
C SER A 78 7.49 -6.28 -9.29
N SER A 79 8.57 -6.98 -8.97
CA SER A 79 9.59 -6.54 -8.00
C SER A 79 10.91 -6.29 -8.72
N THR A 80 11.56 -5.16 -8.42
CA THR A 80 12.80 -4.71 -9.09
C THR A 80 13.94 -5.72 -8.99
N PHE A 81 14.00 -6.51 -7.92
CA PHE A 81 15.13 -7.40 -7.64
C PHE A 81 14.82 -8.89 -7.80
N THR A 82 13.55 -9.27 -7.67
CA THR A 82 13.13 -10.68 -7.68
C THR A 82 12.34 -11.07 -8.92
N GLY A 83 12.04 -10.10 -9.80
CA GLY A 83 11.15 -10.31 -10.95
C GLY A 83 9.69 -10.32 -10.52
N ASP A 84 8.84 -10.92 -11.36
CA ASP A 84 7.41 -11.07 -11.09
C ASP A 84 7.18 -12.07 -9.96
N GLN A 85 6.28 -11.73 -9.05
CA GLN A 85 5.95 -12.55 -7.88
C GLN A 85 4.44 -12.75 -7.78
N PRO A 86 3.99 -13.91 -7.27
CA PRO A 86 2.58 -14.15 -7.01
C PRO A 86 2.06 -13.15 -5.96
N VAL A 87 0.86 -12.64 -6.20
CA VAL A 87 0.13 -11.85 -5.21
C VAL A 87 -0.69 -12.82 -4.36
N PRO A 88 -0.46 -12.92 -3.04
CA PRO A 88 -1.23 -13.81 -2.19
C PRO A 88 -2.69 -13.30 -2.08
N ILE A 89 -3.63 -14.10 -2.57
CA ILE A 89 -5.06 -13.82 -2.49
C ILE A 89 -5.75 -14.69 -1.44
N ALA A 90 -6.82 -14.19 -0.86
CA ALA A 90 -7.60 -14.81 0.19
C ALA A 90 -9.09 -14.50 0.03
N ALA A 91 -9.93 -15.29 0.70
CA ALA A 91 -11.38 -15.06 0.80
C ALA A 91 -12.06 -14.87 -0.57
N VAL A 92 -11.74 -15.70 -1.55
CA VAL A 92 -12.19 -15.52 -2.94
C VAL A 92 -13.68 -15.86 -3.09
N GLN A 93 -14.39 -15.03 -3.83
CA GLN A 93 -15.81 -15.20 -4.12
C GLN A 93 -16.13 -14.76 -5.55
N PHE A 94 -17.14 -15.38 -6.15
CA PHE A 94 -17.63 -15.01 -7.46
C PHE A 94 -19.15 -14.85 -7.43
N ARG A 95 -19.65 -13.69 -7.89
CA ARG A 95 -21.08 -13.40 -8.04
C ARG A 95 -21.47 -13.56 -9.51
N HIS A 96 -22.35 -14.51 -9.78
CA HIS A 96 -22.95 -14.67 -11.11
C HIS A 96 -23.90 -13.49 -11.42
N PRO A 97 -24.22 -13.24 -12.71
CA PRO A 97 -25.17 -12.20 -13.11
C PRO A 97 -26.56 -12.38 -12.51
N ASN A 98 -26.94 -13.62 -12.17
CA ASN A 98 -28.21 -13.96 -11.50
C ASN A 98 -28.21 -13.61 -10.00
N GLY A 99 -27.11 -13.08 -9.46
CA GLY A 99 -26.95 -12.71 -8.04
C GLY A 99 -26.42 -13.83 -7.14
N THR A 100 -26.34 -15.08 -7.64
CA THR A 100 -25.79 -16.20 -6.87
C THR A 100 -24.30 -15.99 -6.60
N VAL A 101 -23.90 -16.07 -5.33
CA VAL A 101 -22.50 -16.00 -4.92
C VAL A 101 -21.97 -17.41 -4.65
N VAL A 102 -20.82 -17.73 -5.23
CA VAL A 102 -20.08 -18.97 -4.98
C VAL A 102 -18.75 -18.64 -4.32
N ASN A 103 -18.29 -19.54 -3.44
CA ASN A 103 -17.04 -19.41 -2.71
C ASN A 103 -15.90 -20.14 -3.43
N ALA A 104 -14.71 -20.16 -2.81
CA ALA A 104 -13.52 -20.86 -3.26
C ALA A 104 -13.72 -22.28 -3.80
N SER A 105 -14.69 -23.05 -3.31
CA SER A 105 -14.93 -24.42 -3.78
C SER A 105 -15.36 -24.52 -5.26
N ALA A 106 -15.86 -23.44 -5.83
CA ALA A 106 -16.27 -23.37 -7.25
C ALA A 106 -15.25 -22.61 -8.12
N ILE A 107 -14.15 -22.12 -7.54
CA ILE A 107 -13.17 -21.26 -8.20
C ILE A 107 -11.84 -22.02 -8.19
N ASP A 108 -11.29 -22.29 -9.36
CA ASP A 108 -10.00 -22.96 -9.46
C ASP A 108 -8.89 -21.92 -9.32
N VAL A 109 -7.99 -22.13 -8.36
CA VAL A 109 -6.89 -21.21 -8.04
C VAL A 109 -5.59 -21.99 -8.03
N SER A 110 -4.65 -21.59 -8.87
CA SER A 110 -3.34 -22.22 -8.98
C SER A 110 -2.24 -21.18 -8.76
N GLU A 111 -1.38 -21.43 -7.77
CA GLU A 111 -0.19 -20.60 -7.55
C GLU A 111 0.99 -21.14 -8.36
N GLY A 112 1.50 -20.29 -9.25
CA GLY A 112 2.76 -20.50 -9.95
C GLY A 112 3.90 -19.73 -9.30
N ARG A 113 5.10 -19.85 -9.89
CA ARG A 113 6.30 -19.16 -9.38
C ARG A 113 6.21 -17.63 -9.45
N ASP A 114 5.54 -17.13 -10.48
CA ASP A 114 5.56 -15.69 -10.82
C ASP A 114 4.16 -15.04 -10.71
N ALA A 115 3.10 -15.84 -10.54
CA ALA A 115 1.72 -15.35 -10.49
C ALA A 115 0.79 -16.36 -9.82
N VAL A 116 -0.31 -15.86 -9.26
CA VAL A 116 -1.50 -16.69 -8.97
C VAL A 116 -2.45 -16.60 -10.15
N THR A 117 -2.88 -17.74 -10.67
CA THR A 117 -3.87 -17.83 -11.74
C THR A 117 -5.20 -18.27 -11.13
N VAL A 118 -6.29 -17.56 -11.46
CA VAL A 118 -7.64 -17.87 -11.04
C VAL A 118 -8.50 -18.15 -12.25
N THR A 119 -9.08 -19.34 -12.34
CA THR A 119 -10.06 -19.70 -13.37
C THR A 119 -11.47 -19.48 -12.83
N LEU A 120 -12.22 -18.61 -13.50
CA LEU A 120 -13.56 -18.21 -13.08
C LEU A 120 -14.60 -19.29 -13.43
N PRO A 121 -15.63 -19.49 -12.59
CA PRO A 121 -16.70 -20.46 -12.84
C PRO A 121 -17.66 -20.06 -13.97
N GLY A 122 -17.51 -18.86 -14.54
CA GLY A 122 -18.32 -18.38 -15.65
C GLY A 122 -17.69 -17.17 -16.34
N GLU A 123 -18.09 -16.93 -17.59
CA GLU A 123 -17.55 -15.87 -18.44
C GLU A 123 -18.02 -14.46 -18.06
N ASN A 124 -19.12 -14.34 -17.32
CA ASN A 124 -19.71 -13.08 -16.89
C ASN A 124 -20.01 -13.10 -15.40
N GLY A 125 -19.80 -11.97 -14.73
CA GLY A 125 -20.05 -11.83 -13.30
C GLY A 125 -19.07 -10.87 -12.63
N THR A 126 -19.00 -10.97 -11.31
CA THR A 126 -18.10 -10.16 -10.48
C THR A 126 -17.23 -11.08 -9.64
N PHE A 127 -15.92 -10.90 -9.70
CA PHE A 127 -14.95 -11.62 -8.88
C PHE A 127 -14.47 -10.73 -7.74
N ALA A 128 -14.36 -11.27 -6.53
CA ALA A 128 -13.88 -10.54 -5.37
C ALA A 128 -12.82 -11.34 -4.61
N TYR A 129 -11.81 -10.62 -4.11
CA TYR A 129 -10.74 -11.21 -3.31
C TYR A 129 -10.20 -10.22 -2.28
N THR A 130 -9.49 -10.74 -1.29
CA THR A 130 -8.74 -9.96 -0.31
C THR A 130 -7.27 -10.25 -0.48
N ALA A 131 -6.42 -9.23 -0.37
CA ALA A 131 -4.97 -9.39 -0.41
C ALA A 131 -4.30 -8.48 0.63
N PRO A 132 -3.12 -8.87 1.14
CA PRO A 132 -2.38 -8.04 2.09
C PRO A 132 -1.82 -6.79 1.41
N MET A 133 -1.62 -5.73 2.19
CA MET A 133 -0.94 -4.51 1.76
C MET A 133 0.11 -4.07 2.77
N GLY A 134 1.04 -3.23 2.32
CA GLY A 134 1.97 -2.55 3.21
C GLY A 134 1.26 -1.52 4.08
N SER A 135 1.93 -1.10 5.16
CA SER A 135 1.37 -0.15 6.13
C SER A 135 1.15 1.26 5.58
N ARG A 136 1.95 1.68 4.59
CA ARG A 136 1.89 3.00 3.93
C ARG A 136 2.02 2.93 2.40
N SER A 137 1.87 1.72 1.85
CA SER A 137 1.99 1.46 0.43
C SER A 137 1.01 0.36 0.01
N LEU A 138 0.37 0.56 -1.12
CA LEU A 138 -0.55 -0.36 -1.74
C LEU A 138 -0.04 -0.72 -3.13
N GLY A 139 0.11 -2.02 -3.39
CA GLY A 139 0.39 -2.57 -4.71
C GLY A 139 -0.80 -3.41 -5.16
N VAL A 140 -1.41 -3.06 -6.29
CA VAL A 140 -2.54 -3.81 -6.86
C VAL A 140 -2.16 -4.28 -8.26
N PRO A 141 -2.19 -5.59 -8.54
CA PRO A 141 -2.00 -6.09 -9.90
C PRO A 141 -3.13 -5.60 -10.81
N VAL A 142 -2.81 -5.20 -12.03
CA VAL A 142 -3.81 -4.87 -13.05
C VAL A 142 -4.13 -6.14 -13.82
N VAL A 143 -5.30 -6.71 -13.53
CA VAL A 143 -5.73 -7.99 -14.09
C VAL A 143 -6.54 -7.78 -15.37
N LEU A 144 -7.30 -6.70 -15.44
CA LEU A 144 -8.10 -6.31 -16.60
C LEU A 144 -7.42 -5.13 -17.31
N SER A 145 -6.50 -5.44 -18.22
CA SER A 145 -5.77 -4.43 -18.98
C SER A 145 -6.71 -3.53 -19.79
N GLY A 146 -6.48 -2.22 -19.74
CA GLY A 146 -7.29 -1.22 -20.43
C GLY A 146 -8.62 -0.89 -19.75
N ALA A 147 -8.98 -1.56 -18.65
CA ALA A 147 -10.21 -1.30 -17.91
C ALA A 147 -10.07 -0.11 -16.93
N SER A 148 -11.21 0.44 -16.49
CA SER A 148 -11.23 1.50 -15.49
C SER A 148 -11.02 0.93 -14.08
N HIS A 149 -10.28 1.68 -13.26
CA HIS A 149 -9.88 1.26 -11.93
C HIS A 149 -10.16 2.37 -10.92
N GLU A 150 -10.68 2.00 -9.75
CA GLU A 150 -10.77 2.89 -8.61
C GLU A 150 -10.05 2.30 -7.40
N VAL A 151 -9.26 3.13 -6.73
CA VAL A 151 -8.57 2.78 -5.49
C VAL A 151 -9.00 3.74 -4.39
N VAL A 152 -9.61 3.19 -3.36
CA VAL A 152 -10.05 3.91 -2.16
C VAL A 152 -9.04 3.67 -1.04
N LEU A 153 -8.38 4.74 -0.60
CA LEU A 153 -7.39 4.68 0.46
C LEU A 153 -8.03 4.50 1.85
N PRO A 154 -7.27 4.04 2.86
CA PRO A 154 -7.75 4.03 4.24
C PRO A 154 -8.12 5.44 4.73
N GLU A 155 -8.97 5.52 5.74
CA GLU A 155 -9.41 6.78 6.35
C GLU A 155 -8.23 7.66 6.80
N GLY A 156 -8.35 8.98 6.59
CA GLY A 156 -7.34 9.97 6.93
C GLY A 156 -6.03 9.86 6.11
N MET A 157 -5.94 8.92 5.16
CA MET A 157 -4.77 8.78 4.29
C MET A 157 -4.89 9.64 3.03
N ARG A 158 -3.75 10.18 2.59
CA ARG A 158 -3.60 11.08 1.44
C ARG A 158 -2.39 10.69 0.61
N ALA A 159 -2.38 11.08 -0.67
CA ALA A 159 -1.28 10.78 -1.61
C ALA A 159 -0.84 11.97 -2.50
N ASN A 160 -1.27 13.20 -2.21
CA ASN A 160 -0.99 14.39 -3.02
C ASN A 160 0.37 15.05 -2.83
N LEU A 161 1.00 14.92 -1.66
CA LEU A 161 2.26 15.62 -1.41
C LEU A 161 3.41 14.82 -2.01
N PRO A 162 4.18 15.36 -2.97
CA PRO A 162 5.20 14.58 -3.69
C PRO A 162 6.29 13.96 -2.79
N VAL A 163 6.58 14.59 -1.64
CA VAL A 163 7.59 14.11 -0.68
C VAL A 163 7.07 12.92 0.14
N PHE A 164 5.75 12.82 0.35
CA PHE A 164 5.14 11.85 1.26
C PHE A 164 4.28 10.81 0.54
N GLY A 165 3.76 11.12 -0.64
CA GLY A 165 2.89 10.30 -1.45
C GLY A 165 3.43 10.11 -2.86
N GLN A 166 3.04 9.01 -3.49
CA GLN A 166 3.35 8.72 -4.88
C GLN A 166 2.26 7.82 -5.44
N VAL A 167 1.73 8.17 -6.60
CA VAL A 167 0.70 7.38 -7.28
C VAL A 167 1.22 7.07 -8.68
N SER A 168 1.20 5.80 -9.04
CA SER A 168 1.62 5.31 -10.35
C SER A 168 0.64 4.24 -10.83
N PRO A 169 0.21 4.26 -12.11
CA PRO A 169 0.55 5.23 -13.15
C PRO A 169 -0.14 6.60 -12.93
N SER A 170 0.32 7.63 -13.64
CA SER A 170 -0.34 8.94 -13.68
C SER A 170 -1.65 8.91 -14.47
N GLY A 171 -2.36 10.04 -14.57
CA GLY A 171 -3.62 10.13 -15.32
C GLY A 171 -4.85 9.69 -14.54
N TYR A 172 -4.80 9.82 -13.21
CA TYR A 172 -5.95 9.56 -12.34
C TYR A 172 -6.67 10.84 -11.96
N GLU A 173 -7.99 10.76 -11.82
CA GLU A 173 -8.78 11.71 -11.06
C GLU A 173 -8.69 11.40 -9.57
N ARG A 174 -8.72 12.45 -8.75
CA ARG A 174 -8.68 12.31 -7.30
C ARG A 174 -9.80 13.09 -6.65
N THR A 175 -10.57 12.40 -5.83
CA THR A 175 -11.61 12.99 -4.99
C THR A 175 -11.42 12.56 -3.54
N VAL A 176 -12.02 13.31 -2.62
CA VAL A 176 -12.06 12.96 -1.20
C VAL A 176 -13.52 12.92 -0.78
N VAL A 177 -13.97 11.76 -0.32
CA VAL A 177 -15.34 11.50 0.13
C VAL A 177 -15.24 10.81 1.48
N ASP A 178 -16.00 11.28 2.47
CA ASP A 178 -16.02 10.71 3.83
C ASP A 178 -14.62 10.51 4.45
N ASP A 179 -13.74 11.50 4.29
CA ASP A 179 -12.33 11.49 4.75
C ASP A 179 -11.43 10.41 4.09
N ARG A 180 -11.91 9.75 3.04
CA ARG A 180 -11.18 8.77 2.26
C ARG A 180 -10.79 9.34 0.90
N THR A 181 -9.58 9.05 0.46
CA THR A 181 -9.12 9.47 -0.88
C THR A 181 -9.51 8.41 -1.90
N HIS A 182 -10.21 8.82 -2.94
CA HIS A 182 -10.54 7.99 -4.09
C HIS A 182 -9.64 8.39 -5.26
N LEU A 183 -9.00 7.40 -5.87
CA LEU A 183 -8.15 7.55 -7.05
C LEU A 183 -8.81 6.77 -8.19
N HIS A 184 -9.26 7.46 -9.22
CA HIS A 184 -9.98 6.87 -10.34
C HIS A 184 -9.14 6.98 -11.61
N TRP A 185 -9.05 5.89 -12.37
CA TRP A 185 -8.43 5.85 -13.69
C TRP A 185 -9.48 5.38 -14.69
N SER A 186 -9.66 6.14 -15.78
CA SER A 186 -10.56 5.74 -16.87
C SER A 186 -10.06 4.50 -17.63
N SER A 187 -8.73 4.30 -17.70
CA SER A 187 -8.10 3.14 -18.33
C SER A 187 -6.68 2.97 -17.78
N VAL A 188 -6.28 1.72 -17.55
CA VAL A 188 -4.95 1.37 -17.04
C VAL A 188 -4.28 0.33 -17.93
N GLU A 189 -3.18 0.70 -18.57
CA GLU A 189 -2.35 -0.21 -19.39
C GLU A 189 -1.13 -0.77 -18.63
N ALA A 190 -0.82 -0.20 -17.47
CA ALA A 190 0.29 -0.67 -16.64
C ALA A 190 -0.04 -2.04 -16.03
N ASN A 191 0.98 -2.86 -15.76
CA ASN A 191 0.80 -4.17 -15.13
C ASN A 191 0.41 -4.09 -13.63
N GLN A 192 0.67 -2.95 -12.98
CA GLN A 192 0.46 -2.78 -11.55
C GLN A 192 0.17 -1.31 -11.20
N LEU A 193 -0.77 -1.11 -10.28
CA LEU A 193 -1.00 0.14 -9.58
C LEU A 193 -0.14 0.18 -8.31
N SER A 194 0.59 1.27 -8.10
CA SER A 194 1.39 1.49 -6.90
C SER A 194 1.03 2.83 -6.27
N VAL A 195 0.55 2.78 -5.03
CA VAL A 195 0.13 3.96 -4.28
C VAL A 195 0.85 4.00 -2.93
N ARG A 196 1.75 4.97 -2.77
CA ARG A 196 2.33 5.38 -1.50
C ARG A 196 1.52 6.53 -0.92
N TYR A 197 1.12 6.39 0.34
CA TYR A 197 0.25 7.34 1.01
C TYR A 197 0.75 7.65 2.42
N TYR A 198 0.22 8.72 3.00
CA TYR A 198 0.60 9.21 4.32
C TYR A 198 -0.65 9.62 5.10
N LEU A 199 -0.54 9.61 6.44
CA LEU A 199 -1.61 10.08 7.31
C LEU A 199 -1.60 11.60 7.34
N GLU A 200 -2.73 12.24 7.01
CA GLU A 200 -2.83 13.70 6.93
C GLU A 200 -2.44 14.39 8.24
N ARG A 201 -2.82 13.79 9.37
CA ARG A 201 -2.49 14.28 10.71
C ARG A 201 -0.99 14.39 10.96
N ASP A 202 -0.19 13.46 10.44
CA ASP A 202 1.27 13.47 10.62
C ASP A 202 1.90 14.69 9.96
N VAL A 203 1.32 15.17 8.85
CA VAL A 203 1.80 16.37 8.15
C VAL A 203 1.56 17.63 8.98
N TYR A 204 0.41 17.75 9.65
CA TYR A 204 0.15 18.90 10.52
C TYR A 204 1.08 18.93 11.73
N LEU A 205 1.37 17.76 12.32
CA LEU A 205 2.34 17.65 13.42
C LEU A 205 3.73 18.07 12.99
N PHE A 206 4.17 17.60 11.82
CA PHE A 206 5.47 17.97 11.27
C PHE A 206 5.54 19.46 10.94
N ALA A 207 4.52 20.02 10.28
CA ALA A 207 4.45 21.44 9.96
C ALA A 207 4.47 22.32 11.22
N GLY A 208 3.75 21.92 12.28
CA GLY A 208 3.76 22.61 13.57
C GLY A 208 5.15 22.61 14.22
N LEU A 209 5.85 21.47 14.17
CA LEU A 209 7.21 21.36 14.71
C LEU A 209 8.21 22.22 13.92
N VAL A 210 8.11 22.22 12.58
CA VAL A 210 8.95 23.07 11.72
C VAL A 210 8.70 24.55 12.01
N ALA A 211 7.44 24.96 12.16
CA ALA A 211 7.09 26.33 12.50
C ALA A 211 7.66 26.74 13.87
N LEU A 212 7.58 25.88 14.88
CA LEU A 212 8.17 26.12 16.19
C LEU A 212 9.70 26.25 16.12
N ALA A 213 10.37 25.34 15.39
CA ALA A 213 11.81 25.40 15.20
C ALA A 213 12.25 26.68 14.46
N ALA A 214 11.48 27.11 13.45
CA ALA A 214 11.73 28.36 12.74
C ALA A 214 11.60 29.59 13.66
N LEU A 215 10.60 29.61 14.55
CA LEU A 215 10.45 30.68 15.55
C LEU A 215 11.64 30.76 16.50
N VAL A 216 12.12 29.61 16.99
CA VAL A 216 13.32 29.54 17.84
C VAL A 216 14.56 30.04 17.09
N ALA A 217 14.74 29.62 15.84
CA ALA A 217 15.86 30.06 15.01
C ALA A 217 15.85 31.57 14.78
N VAL A 218 14.69 32.14 14.42
CA VAL A 218 14.52 33.59 14.24
C VAL A 218 14.78 34.33 15.55
N GLY A 219 14.23 33.85 16.67
CA GLY A 219 14.45 34.41 18.00
C GLY A 219 15.94 34.43 18.37
N GLY A 220 16.66 33.34 18.11
CA GLY A 220 18.11 33.27 18.31
C GLY A 220 18.87 34.27 17.45
N VAL A 221 18.56 34.36 16.15
CA VAL A 221 19.20 35.33 15.24
C VAL A 221 18.97 36.78 15.72
N VAL A 222 17.74 37.11 16.12
CA VAL A 222 17.41 38.45 16.65
C VAL A 222 18.17 38.72 17.95
N TYR A 223 18.18 37.76 18.88
CA TYR A 223 18.90 37.87 20.14
C TYR A 223 20.40 38.12 19.93
N PHE A 224 21.07 37.31 19.10
CA PHE A 224 22.49 37.49 18.81
C PHE A 224 22.79 38.83 18.13
N ARG A 225 21.93 39.28 17.21
CA ARG A 225 22.09 40.62 16.61
C ARG A 225 21.95 41.75 17.63
N LEU A 226 21.03 41.63 18.58
CA LEU A 226 20.88 42.62 19.65
C LEU A 226 22.09 42.59 20.61
N GLN A 227 22.63 41.42 20.90
CA GLN A 227 23.81 41.26 21.74
C GLN A 227 25.06 41.87 21.10
N ILE A 228 25.30 41.63 19.81
CA ILE A 228 26.42 42.21 19.07
C ILE A 228 26.33 43.74 19.11
N ARG A 229 25.16 44.33 18.84
CA ARG A 229 24.99 45.80 18.89
C ARG A 229 25.23 46.40 20.27
N ARG A 230 24.93 45.67 21.36
CA ARG A 230 25.23 46.12 22.72
C ARG A 230 26.73 46.11 22.98
N LEU A 231 27.41 45.03 22.58
CA LEU A 231 28.87 44.90 22.69
C LEU A 231 29.62 45.95 21.85
N GLU A 232 29.10 46.31 20.67
CA GLU A 232 29.65 47.39 19.82
C GLU A 232 29.57 48.75 20.51
N ARG A 233 28.40 49.11 21.07
CA ARG A 233 28.21 50.37 21.81
C ARG A 233 29.08 50.47 23.06
N GLU A 234 29.18 49.37 23.80
CA GLU A 234 30.00 49.32 25.00
C GLU A 234 31.49 49.47 24.66
N ARG A 235 31.92 48.99 23.48
CA ARG A 235 33.26 49.27 22.93
C ARG A 235 33.47 50.74 22.56
N GLU A 236 32.51 51.37 21.91
CA GLU A 236 32.57 52.81 21.58
C GLU A 236 32.67 53.67 22.85
N GLU A 237 31.90 53.34 23.89
CA GLU A 237 31.90 54.08 25.16
C GLU A 237 33.13 53.82 26.03
N SER A 238 33.75 52.63 25.92
CA SER A 238 34.95 52.28 26.67
C SER A 238 36.25 52.87 26.10
N GLY A 239 36.18 53.57 24.95
CA GLY A 239 37.33 54.28 24.39
C GLY A 239 38.48 53.38 23.94
N LEU A 240 38.21 52.12 23.58
CA LEU A 240 39.17 51.23 22.92
C LEU A 240 39.09 51.39 21.39
N ASP A 241 39.22 52.63 20.92
CA ASP A 241 39.69 52.89 19.57
C ASP A 241 41.21 53.10 19.69
N VAL A 242 41.94 51.98 19.73
CA VAL A 242 43.40 52.01 19.63
C VAL A 242 43.70 52.26 18.17
N ASN A 243 44.17 53.47 17.86
CA ASN A 243 44.75 53.80 16.58
C ASN A 243 45.92 52.85 16.25
N GLU A 244 45.99 52.48 14.96
CA GLU A 244 46.99 51.67 14.21
C GLU A 244 46.85 50.14 14.21
#